data_AF-A0A928E9I3-F1
#
_entry.id   AF-A0A928E9I3-F1
#
_cell.length_a   1.000
_cell.length_b   1.000
_cell.length_c   1.000
_cell.angle_alpha   90.00
_cell.angle_beta   90.00
_cell.angle_gamma   90.00
#
_symmetry.space_group_name_H-M   'P 1'
#
loop_
_entity.id
_entity.type
_entity.pdbx_description
1 polymer ?
#
loop_
_entity_poly.entity_id
_entity_poly.type
_entity_poly.pdbx_seq_one_letter_code
_entity_poly.pdbx_strand_id
1 'polypeptide(L)'
;MAETKIVWAHSPAAEEIPEDAIFVDRLRCTGCWTCSLACMTGNGLKDGQFFVTVRTLGSGEGIDRPAGVWPDLHMSWMPFYSKHCIKCKPRTEAGELPYCVAQCPNKALAYGADAVEKIAAARARGARIYQLPGWEQGKEGVIYASPDRKII
;
A
#
# COMPACT_ATOMS: atom_id res chain seq x y z
N MET A 1 -4.11 -17.84 -32.28
CA MET A 1 -4.18 -18.07 -30.83
C MET A 1 -3.30 -17.01 -30.19
N ALA A 2 -3.88 -15.84 -29.90
CA ALA A 2 -3.14 -14.69 -29.41
C ALA A 2 -2.88 -14.88 -27.92
N GLU A 3 -1.61 -14.84 -27.54
CA GLU A 3 -1.15 -14.84 -26.15
C GLU A 3 -1.61 -13.56 -25.46
N THR A 4 -2.82 -13.56 -24.90
CA THR A 4 -3.25 -12.50 -23.98
C THR A 4 -2.53 -12.73 -22.64
N LYS A 5 -1.25 -12.34 -22.55
CA LYS A 5 -0.59 -12.11 -21.27
C LYS A 5 -1.34 -10.96 -20.60
N ILE A 6 -2.29 -11.28 -19.74
CA ILE A 6 -2.97 -10.27 -18.95
C ILE A 6 -1.95 -9.77 -17.92
N VAL A 7 -1.32 -8.63 -18.22
CA VAL A 7 -0.33 -7.99 -17.34
C VAL A 7 -1.09 -7.29 -16.22
N TRP A 8 -1.61 -8.06 -15.27
CA TRP A 8 -2.23 -7.54 -14.05
C TRP A 8 -1.12 -6.92 -13.19
N ALA A 9 -0.99 -5.60 -13.20
CA ALA A 9 -0.03 -4.79 -12.43
C ALA A 9 1.45 -4.96 -12.84
N HIS A 10 1.97 -3.90 -13.50
CA HIS A 10 3.38 -3.71 -13.82
C HIS A 10 4.22 -3.74 -12.54
N SER A 11 5.27 -4.56 -12.53
CA SER A 11 6.32 -4.45 -11.51
C SER A 11 7.29 -3.39 -12.02
N PRO A 12 7.36 -2.20 -11.40
CA PRO A 12 8.27 -1.17 -11.88
C PRO A 12 9.72 -1.67 -11.80
N ALA A 13 10.58 -1.27 -12.74
CA ALA A 13 12.03 -1.40 -12.61
C ALA A 13 12.54 -0.51 -11.45
N ALA A 14 13.80 -0.64 -11.03
CA ALA A 14 14.30 0.18 -9.91
C ALA A 14 14.34 1.67 -10.27
N GLU A 15 14.68 1.96 -11.51
CA GLU A 15 14.84 3.30 -12.09
C GLU A 15 13.48 3.99 -12.32
N GLU A 16 12.40 3.22 -12.36
CA GLU A 16 11.02 3.71 -12.51
C GLU A 16 10.39 4.09 -11.17
N ILE A 17 11.06 3.83 -10.04
CA ILE A 17 10.56 4.14 -8.70
C ILE A 17 10.80 5.63 -8.40
N PRO A 18 9.75 6.42 -8.17
CA PRO A 18 9.93 7.84 -7.82
C PRO A 18 10.67 8.02 -6.50
N GLU A 19 11.45 9.09 -6.38
CA GLU A 19 12.15 9.44 -5.14
C GLU A 19 11.22 9.73 -3.95
N ASP A 20 9.95 10.06 -4.24
CA ASP A 20 8.89 10.30 -3.25
C ASP A 20 7.94 9.09 -3.14
N ALA A 21 8.39 7.89 -3.52
CA ALA A 21 7.56 6.70 -3.49
C ALA A 21 7.10 6.35 -2.07
N ILE A 22 5.87 5.85 -1.97
CA ILE A 22 5.39 5.17 -0.77
C ILE A 22 5.42 3.68 -1.05
N PHE A 23 6.09 2.91 -0.18
CA PHE A 23 6.07 1.46 -0.24
C PHE A 23 5.10 0.88 0.78
N VAL A 24 4.37 -0.16 0.37
CA VAL A 24 3.38 -0.90 1.17
C VAL A 24 3.73 -2.40 1.16
N ASP A 25 4.25 -2.89 2.27
CA ASP A 25 4.51 -4.32 2.47
C ASP A 25 3.27 -5.03 3.03
N ARG A 26 2.49 -5.68 2.17
CA ARG A 26 1.28 -6.41 2.60
C ARG A 26 1.60 -7.64 3.45
N LEU A 27 2.82 -8.19 3.38
CA LEU A 27 3.25 -9.29 4.25
C LEU A 27 3.40 -8.86 5.71
N ARG A 28 3.54 -7.54 5.96
CA ARG A 28 3.68 -6.97 7.31
C ARG A 28 2.44 -6.20 7.77
N CYS A 29 1.54 -5.86 6.85
CA CYS A 29 0.33 -5.13 7.18
C CYS A 29 -0.68 -6.06 7.88
N THR A 30 -1.11 -5.69 9.08
CA THR A 30 -2.10 -6.46 9.88
C THR A 30 -3.46 -5.78 9.92
N GLY A 31 -3.67 -4.75 9.10
CA GLY A 31 -4.97 -4.08 9.04
C GLY A 31 -5.31 -3.15 10.21
N CYS A 32 -4.35 -2.68 11.02
CA CYS A 32 -4.66 -1.93 12.26
C CYS A 32 -5.23 -0.51 12.10
N TRP A 33 -5.40 0.00 10.87
CA TRP A 33 -5.92 1.35 10.56
C TRP A 33 -5.15 2.56 11.14
N THR A 34 -4.01 2.37 11.81
CA THR A 34 -3.20 3.48 12.35
C THR A 34 -2.76 4.46 11.28
N CYS A 35 -2.44 3.98 10.06
CA CYS A 35 -2.07 4.84 8.95
C CYS A 35 -3.20 5.79 8.53
N SER A 36 -4.46 5.32 8.52
CA SER A 36 -5.64 6.11 8.20
C SER A 36 -5.92 7.15 9.27
N LEU A 37 -5.91 6.75 10.54
CA LEU A 37 -6.15 7.67 11.65
C LEU A 37 -5.07 8.76 11.74
N ALA A 38 -3.79 8.37 11.67
CA ALA A 38 -2.68 9.33 11.71
C ALA A 38 -2.71 10.30 10.52
N CYS A 39 -3.09 9.82 9.33
CA CYS A 39 -3.22 10.68 8.17
C CYS A 39 -4.37 11.68 8.33
N MET A 40 -5.53 11.24 8.83
CA MET A 40 -6.68 12.10 9.07
C MET A 40 -6.35 13.19 10.11
N THR A 41 -5.86 12.79 11.28
CA THR A 41 -5.58 13.73 12.38
C THR A 41 -4.42 14.67 12.04
N GLY A 42 -3.32 14.14 11.49
CA GLY A 42 -2.14 14.92 11.18
C GLY A 42 -2.34 15.94 10.06
N ASN A 43 -3.26 15.68 9.12
CA ASN A 43 -3.62 16.64 8.06
C ASN A 43 -4.85 17.48 8.41
N GLY A 44 -5.43 17.34 9.62
CA GLY A 44 -6.62 18.09 10.03
C GLY A 44 -7.85 17.81 9.15
N LEU A 45 -7.98 16.59 8.63
CA LEU A 45 -9.14 16.20 7.84
C LEU A 45 -10.38 16.05 8.73
N LYS A 46 -11.57 16.28 8.17
CA LYS A 46 -12.83 16.07 8.89
C LYS A 46 -13.06 14.59 9.17
N ASP A 47 -13.84 14.29 10.20
CA ASP A 47 -14.26 12.92 10.50
C ASP A 47 -14.88 12.24 9.27
N GLY A 48 -14.46 11.00 9.03
CA GLY A 48 -14.86 10.23 7.85
C GLY A 48 -14.10 10.56 6.56
N GLN A 49 -13.19 11.54 6.56
CA GLN A 49 -12.33 11.84 5.42
C GLN A 49 -10.94 11.23 5.58
N PHE A 50 -10.51 10.45 4.57
CA PHE A 50 -9.23 9.76 4.59
C PHE A 50 -8.52 9.86 3.25
N PHE A 51 -7.24 10.23 3.27
CA PHE A 51 -6.38 10.08 2.08
C PHE A 51 -5.82 8.67 1.93
N VAL A 52 -5.79 7.90 3.02
CA VAL A 52 -5.43 6.49 3.02
C VAL A 52 -6.45 5.70 3.82
N THR A 53 -7.03 4.67 3.22
CA THR A 53 -7.90 3.69 3.88
C THR A 53 -7.23 2.33 3.90
N VAL A 54 -7.76 1.36 4.65
CA VAL A 54 -7.25 -0.01 4.63
C VAL A 54 -8.31 -0.93 4.05
N ARG A 55 -8.06 -1.48 2.86
CA ARG A 55 -8.93 -2.48 2.25
C ARG A 55 -8.69 -3.83 2.92
N THR A 56 -9.74 -4.44 3.44
CA THR A 56 -9.72 -5.86 3.78
C THR A 56 -9.89 -6.66 2.50
N LEU A 57 -8.95 -7.55 2.20
CA LEU A 57 -9.03 -8.45 1.05
C LEU A 57 -9.71 -9.74 1.52
N GLY A 58 -10.99 -9.60 1.85
CA GLY A 58 -11.84 -10.61 2.48
C GLY A 58 -13.03 -11.04 1.61
N SER A 59 -13.91 -11.88 2.15
CA SER A 59 -15.19 -12.21 1.50
C SER A 59 -16.21 -11.07 1.69
N GLY A 60 -16.29 -10.18 0.71
CA GLY A 60 -17.31 -9.14 0.61
C GLY A 60 -16.94 -7.79 1.25
N GLU A 61 -17.93 -6.90 1.35
CA GLU A 61 -17.74 -5.55 1.89
C GLU A 61 -17.60 -5.56 3.42
N GLY A 62 -16.62 -4.84 3.96
CA GLY A 62 -16.46 -4.65 5.41
C GLY A 62 -15.02 -4.63 5.89
N ILE A 63 -14.85 -4.24 7.15
CA ILE A 63 -13.56 -4.30 7.86
C ILE A 63 -13.42 -5.68 8.51
N ASP A 64 -12.24 -6.28 8.41
CA ASP A 64 -11.86 -7.52 9.09
C ASP A 64 -12.75 -8.74 8.79
N ARG A 65 -13.26 -8.84 7.56
CA ARG A 65 -13.89 -10.05 7.03
C ARG A 65 -12.83 -10.99 6.44
N PRO A 66 -12.79 -12.28 6.82
CA PRO A 66 -11.85 -13.24 6.24
C PRO A 66 -12.21 -13.59 4.81
N ALA A 67 -11.19 -13.94 4.01
CA ALA A 67 -11.36 -14.60 2.73
C ALA A 67 -11.28 -16.12 2.92
N GLY A 68 -11.83 -16.86 1.95
CA GLY A 68 -11.87 -18.32 1.96
C GLY A 68 -13.14 -18.90 2.57
N VAL A 69 -13.13 -20.21 2.81
CA VAL A 69 -14.24 -20.99 3.39
C VAL A 69 -13.65 -21.89 4.46
N TRP A 70 -14.34 -22.01 5.60
CA TRP A 70 -13.91 -22.89 6.69
C TRP A 70 -13.59 -24.31 6.17
N PRO A 71 -12.44 -24.91 6.55
CA PRO A 71 -11.43 -24.44 7.52
C PRO A 71 -10.29 -23.57 6.96
N ASP A 72 -10.29 -23.26 5.67
CA ASP A 72 -9.24 -22.51 4.98
C ASP A 72 -9.57 -21.01 4.90
N LEU A 73 -9.56 -20.34 6.06
CA LEU A 73 -9.78 -18.91 6.18
C LEU A 73 -8.45 -18.17 6.28
N HIS A 74 -8.34 -17.03 5.61
CA HIS A 74 -7.17 -16.16 5.67
C HIS A 74 -7.55 -14.68 5.69
N MET A 75 -6.66 -13.88 6.27
CA MET A 75 -6.78 -12.42 6.33
C MET A 75 -5.63 -11.77 5.57
N SER A 76 -5.96 -10.78 4.74
CA SER A 76 -4.97 -9.88 4.16
C SER A 76 -5.56 -8.49 4.10
N TRP A 77 -4.69 -7.49 4.27
CA TRP A 77 -5.07 -6.09 4.18
C TRP A 77 -4.19 -5.34 3.20
N MET A 78 -4.72 -4.25 2.66
CA MET A 78 -4.01 -3.39 1.72
C MET A 78 -4.36 -1.92 2.00
N PRO A 79 -3.42 -1.15 2.58
CA PRO A 79 -3.52 0.30 2.63
C PRO A 79 -3.69 0.89 1.22
N PHE A 80 -4.82 1.51 0.95
CA PHE A 80 -5.12 2.14 -0.32
C PHE A 80 -5.02 3.65 -0.19
N TYR A 81 -4.21 4.28 -1.04
CA TYR A 81 -4.00 5.72 -1.07
C TYR A 81 -4.84 6.33 -2.19
N SER A 82 -5.74 7.26 -1.86
CA SER A 82 -6.58 7.94 -2.85
C SER A 82 -5.78 9.00 -3.63
N LYS A 83 -6.32 9.47 -4.76
CA LYS A 83 -5.73 10.58 -5.55
C LYS A 83 -5.48 11.84 -4.71
N HIS A 84 -6.26 12.05 -3.64
CA HIS A 84 -6.13 13.20 -2.75
C HIS A 84 -4.93 13.11 -1.81
N CYS A 85 -4.27 11.95 -1.70
CA CYS A 85 -3.04 11.84 -0.94
C CYS A 85 -2.00 12.86 -1.41
N ILE A 86 -1.57 13.72 -0.51
CA ILE A 86 -0.55 14.76 -0.77
C ILE A 86 0.87 14.29 -0.47
N LYS A 87 1.06 13.00 -0.14
CA LYS A 87 2.32 12.41 0.34
C LYS A 87 2.99 13.21 1.48
N CYS A 88 2.17 13.95 2.24
CA CYS A 88 2.60 14.85 3.31
C CYS A 88 3.74 15.80 2.90
N LYS A 89 3.68 16.37 1.69
CA LYS A 89 4.75 17.22 1.12
C LYS A 89 5.38 18.24 2.10
N PRO A 90 4.61 19.01 2.91
CA PRO A 90 5.21 19.93 3.88
C PRO A 90 6.09 19.25 4.95
N ARG A 91 5.74 18.03 5.37
CA ARG A 91 6.54 17.23 6.32
C ARG A 91 7.80 16.69 5.67
N THR A 92 7.67 16.15 4.47
CA THR A 92 8.79 15.53 3.77
C THR A 92 9.84 16.57 3.37
N GLU A 93 9.43 17.79 3.03
CA GLU A 93 10.34 18.92 2.80
C GLU A 93 11.05 19.37 4.09
N ALA A 94 10.45 19.14 5.26
CA ALA A 94 11.07 19.38 6.57
C ALA A 94 11.94 18.19 7.04
N GLY A 95 12.13 17.15 6.23
CA GLY A 95 12.89 15.95 6.59
C GLY A 95 12.12 14.97 7.49
N GLU A 96 10.81 15.18 7.69
CA GLU A 96 9.96 14.28 8.45
C GLU A 96 9.26 13.27 7.53
N LEU A 97 8.92 12.09 8.09
CA LEU A 97 8.15 11.10 7.36
C LEU A 97 6.66 11.49 7.23
N PRO A 98 5.96 11.03 6.18
CA PRO A 98 4.51 11.12 6.10
C PRO A 98 3.85 10.49 7.33
N TYR A 99 2.74 11.06 7.81
CA TYR A 99 2.06 10.60 9.03
C TYR A 99 1.76 9.10 9.03
N CYS A 100 1.27 8.57 7.91
CA CYS A 100 0.95 7.15 7.79
C CYS A 100 2.19 6.26 7.95
N VAL A 101 3.34 6.68 7.43
CA VAL A 101 4.61 5.94 7.50
C VAL A 101 5.20 6.05 8.90
N ALA A 102 5.26 7.26 9.45
CA ALA A 102 5.80 7.55 10.77
C ALA A 102 5.10 6.76 11.89
N GLN A 103 3.80 6.55 11.76
CA GLN A 103 2.97 5.90 12.78
C GLN A 103 2.67 4.42 12.50
N CYS A 104 3.31 3.79 11.51
CA CYS A 104 3.06 2.38 11.21
C CYS A 104 3.75 1.47 12.25
N PRO A 105 3.01 0.81 13.17
CA PRO A 105 3.64 0.01 14.24
C PRO A 105 4.40 -1.20 13.70
N ASN A 106 3.94 -1.77 12.59
CA ASN A 106 4.53 -2.98 12.00
C ASN A 106 5.66 -2.68 11.02
N LYS A 107 5.99 -1.38 10.78
CA LYS A 107 6.94 -0.96 9.75
C LYS A 107 6.64 -1.56 8.37
N ALA A 108 5.35 -1.70 8.06
CA ALA A 108 4.85 -2.16 6.78
C ALA A 108 4.90 -1.06 5.70
N LEU A 109 5.06 0.19 6.12
CA LEU A 109 5.11 1.35 5.23
C LEU A 109 6.52 1.93 5.20
N ALA A 110 6.89 2.51 4.06
CA ALA A 110 8.12 3.29 3.90
C ALA A 110 7.93 4.43 2.90
N TYR A 111 8.85 5.41 2.94
CA TYR A 111 8.81 6.58 2.07
C TYR A 111 10.21 6.90 1.52
N GLY A 112 10.23 7.35 0.27
CA GLY A 112 11.42 7.81 -0.44
C GLY A 112 12.56 6.80 -0.46
N ALA A 113 13.76 7.19 -0.04
CA ALA A 113 14.93 6.29 -0.05
C ALA A 113 14.68 4.98 0.72
N ASP A 114 14.02 5.04 1.89
CA ASP A 114 13.64 3.84 2.67
C ASP A 114 12.64 2.97 1.89
N ALA A 115 11.77 3.56 1.06
CA ALA A 115 10.87 2.81 0.19
C ALA A 115 11.66 2.02 -0.87
N VAL A 116 12.64 2.64 -1.52
CA VAL A 116 13.49 1.99 -2.54
C VAL A 116 14.23 0.79 -1.94
N GLU A 117 14.86 0.96 -0.79
CA GLU A 117 15.58 -0.11 -0.08
C GLU A 117 14.64 -1.26 0.30
N LYS A 118 13.45 -0.96 0.85
CA LYS A 118 12.49 -2.00 1.23
C LYS A 118 11.85 -2.70 0.04
N ILE A 119 11.68 -2.02 -1.10
CA ILE A 119 11.26 -2.66 -2.35
C ILE A 119 12.31 -3.67 -2.80
N ALA A 120 13.60 -3.30 -2.80
CA ALA A 120 14.69 -4.22 -3.13
C ALA A 120 14.73 -5.42 -2.16
N ALA A 121 14.60 -5.18 -0.85
CA ALA A 121 14.54 -6.24 0.15
C ALA A 121 13.30 -7.14 -0.01
N ALA A 122 12.16 -6.58 -0.41
CA ALA A 122 10.96 -7.35 -0.70
C ALA A 122 11.14 -8.24 -1.95
N ARG A 123 11.76 -7.72 -3.02
CA ARG A 123 12.15 -8.52 -4.19
C ARG A 123 13.07 -9.67 -3.81
N ALA A 124 14.09 -9.41 -2.99
CA ALA A 124 15.03 -10.43 -2.53
C ALA A 124 14.36 -11.54 -1.71
N ARG A 125 13.28 -11.22 -0.97
CA ARG A 125 12.43 -12.20 -0.29
C ARG A 125 11.47 -12.95 -1.22
N GLY A 126 11.48 -12.67 -2.52
CA GLY A 126 10.58 -13.26 -3.51
C GLY A 126 9.18 -12.66 -3.55
N ALA A 127 8.96 -11.52 -2.88
CA ALA A 127 7.66 -10.86 -2.89
C ALA A 127 7.37 -10.29 -4.29
N ARG A 128 6.10 -10.36 -4.70
CA ARG A 128 5.66 -9.72 -5.93
C ARG A 128 5.54 -8.21 -5.72
N ILE A 129 6.27 -7.42 -6.51
CA ILE A 129 6.18 -5.96 -6.51
C ILE A 129 5.22 -5.50 -7.60
N TYR A 130 4.38 -4.53 -7.29
CA TYR A 130 3.40 -4.02 -8.25
C TYR A 130 2.91 -2.61 -7.89
N GLN A 131 2.35 -1.93 -8.89
CA GLN A 131 1.55 -0.71 -8.71
C GLN A 131 0.09 -1.01 -9.03
N LEU A 132 -0.82 -0.31 -8.35
CA LEU A 132 -2.24 -0.44 -8.69
C LEU A 132 -2.48 0.12 -10.10
N PRO A 133 -3.34 -0.54 -10.90
CA PRO A 133 -3.68 -0.06 -12.23
C PRO A 133 -4.47 1.25 -12.17
N GLY A 134 -4.41 2.07 -13.22
CA GLY A 134 -4.99 3.42 -13.22
C GLY A 134 -6.50 3.48 -12.93
N TRP A 135 -7.26 2.43 -13.26
CA TRP A 135 -8.71 2.36 -12.98
C TRP A 135 -9.05 2.25 -11.49
N GLU A 136 -8.09 1.83 -10.64
CA GLU A 136 -8.23 1.87 -9.18
C GLU A 136 -8.22 3.29 -8.64
N GLN A 137 -7.81 4.27 -9.44
CA GLN A 137 -7.74 5.67 -9.06
C GLN A 137 -6.92 5.88 -7.77
N GLY A 138 -5.86 5.10 -7.61
CA GLY A 138 -4.91 5.25 -6.52
C GLY A 138 -3.94 6.42 -6.76
N LYS A 139 -3.25 6.85 -5.70
CA LYS A 139 -2.13 7.78 -5.81
C LYS A 139 -0.98 7.15 -6.60
N GLU A 140 -0.41 7.90 -7.53
CA GLU A 140 0.80 7.51 -8.26
C GLU A 140 2.04 7.42 -7.35
N GLY A 141 2.98 6.57 -7.72
CA GLY A 141 4.20 6.34 -6.93
C GLY A 141 3.94 5.57 -5.62
N VAL A 142 2.81 4.89 -5.49
CA VAL A 142 2.57 3.92 -4.41
C VAL A 142 2.83 2.51 -4.94
N ILE A 143 3.77 1.83 -4.29
CA ILE A 143 4.29 0.53 -4.71
C ILE A 143 3.98 -0.48 -3.61
N TYR A 144 3.50 -1.65 -4.02
CA TYR A 144 3.03 -2.70 -3.13
C TYR A 144 3.90 -3.93 -3.27
N ALA A 145 4.18 -4.59 -2.14
CA ALA A 145 4.64 -5.98 -2.11
C ALA A 145 3.49 -6.88 -1.65
N SER A 146 3.26 -7.99 -2.36
CA SER A 146 2.26 -9.00 -2.02
C SER A 146 2.91 -10.38 -1.77
N PRO A 147 2.36 -11.19 -0.84
CA PRO A 147 2.69 -12.61 -0.73
C PRO A 147 2.39 -13.37 -2.03
N ASP A 148 1.27 -13.03 -2.68
CA ASP A 148 0.71 -13.84 -3.75
C ASP A 148 1.10 -13.36 -5.14
N ARG A 149 1.32 -14.31 -6.04
CA ARG A 149 1.47 -14.05 -7.49
C ARG A 149 0.14 -13.76 -8.18
N LYS A 150 -1.01 -13.94 -7.53
CA LYS A 150 -2.34 -13.63 -8.08
C LYS A 150 -2.85 -12.35 -7.41
N ILE A 151 -3.12 -11.33 -8.22
CA ILE A 151 -3.81 -10.11 -7.78
C ILE A 151 -5.28 -10.43 -7.93
N ILE A 152 -6.03 -10.36 -6.83
CA ILE A 152 -7.49 -10.51 -6.80
C ILE A 152 -8.11 -9.28 -7.47
#